data_AF-A0AAD3CWE6-F1
#
_entry.id   AF-A0AAD3CWE6-F1
#
_cell.length_a   1.000
_cell.length_b   1.000
_cell.length_c   1.000
_cell.angle_alpha   90.00
_cell.angle_beta   90.00
_cell.angle_gamma   90.00
#
_symmetry.space_group_name_H-M   'P 1'
#
loop_
_entity.id
_entity.type
_entity.pdbx_description
1 polymer ?
#
loop_
_entity_poly.entity_id
_entity_poly.type
_entity_poly.pdbx_seq_one_letter_code
_entity_poly.pdbx_strand_id
1 'polypeptide(L)'
;MPSSSKKKGKLSKEQKERKKQERKLSNQIHASILGKGESLQAAITPAEINNLLAELSRPRSVSETQVTIRKLLTISGTNLKQNDDDPFGDGDQSGCGKLGLGGESTRQILRSLFGNGGDIDTYLRHPDALTPFAYACAIGDISTVEQMLKVTDFGSEARMHLLERRETGMRFAPLCICLALYKSRMHVSMRLKIPVSTMNHLAVFKLLLKYGARPDVKEVTGKTIIHYGAGSMADASTLKMSDYCIDAAKSSKCFGKNIVLRNLSKVEYNGLEGKLGGYLCDTGRREVLLDNGKSLALKPQNIFVKQGEDAEKCIFDESRNIVNDQDRVGMISLHEVFMSTRVDVAQHLTEKHNVSIDLKDRGGQSVRTMAYNQAGLVSDMTRLIRKYGTKQSRNKDRTCYYCGKYDVNVSKCSRCKEVTYCSSECQRADWKEHKKICQAPVVSSVKLKPPSDPLLYKKHPEFGFNGSYKLPVGVKVNEIFWLKIQISHNGENDDPHRVYDKSQTCVFNIEGGFPGHQEIRNRIKQENTYAGMKGYFKASFGEDGNCTIYLDEFGFKDW
;
A
#
# COMPACT_ATOMS: atom_id res chain seq x y z
N MET A 1 37.74 37.01 27.06
CA MET A 1 37.71 37.73 25.77
C MET A 1 36.34 37.53 25.14
N PRO A 2 35.62 38.59 24.71
CA PRO A 2 34.21 38.48 24.37
C PRO A 2 33.98 37.94 22.94
N SER A 3 32.80 37.33 22.82
CA SER A 3 32.17 36.64 21.69
C SER A 3 32.23 37.32 20.32
N SER A 4 32.59 36.55 19.28
CA SER A 4 32.31 36.90 17.88
C SER A 4 31.03 36.22 17.39
N SER A 5 29.96 37.02 17.30
CA SER A 5 28.68 36.63 16.69
C SER A 5 28.86 36.36 15.20
N LYS A 6 28.71 35.10 14.76
CA LYS A 6 28.62 34.74 13.33
C LYS A 6 27.29 35.24 12.75
N LYS A 7 27.37 36.27 11.90
CA LYS A 7 26.24 36.80 11.11
C LYS A 7 25.68 35.69 10.20
N LYS A 8 24.38 35.40 10.33
CA LYS A 8 23.59 34.68 9.33
C LYS A 8 23.74 35.39 7.98
N GLY A 9 24.25 34.68 6.96
CA GLY A 9 24.42 35.22 5.61
C GLY A 9 23.08 35.63 5.02
N LYS A 10 22.82 36.94 4.97
CA LYS A 10 21.71 37.50 4.18
C LYS A 10 22.03 37.25 2.70
N LEU A 11 21.09 36.64 1.98
CA LEU A 11 21.13 36.49 0.51
C LEU A 11 21.55 37.82 -0.14
N SER A 12 22.52 37.75 -1.07
CA SER A 12 22.99 38.93 -1.79
C SER A 12 21.84 39.57 -2.59
N LYS A 13 21.97 40.86 -2.92
CA LYS A 13 20.96 41.59 -3.69
C LYS A 13 20.67 40.88 -5.02
N GLU A 14 21.70 40.40 -5.70
CA GLU A 14 21.61 39.60 -6.93
C GLU A 14 20.88 38.25 -6.73
N GLN A 15 21.14 37.54 -5.63
CA GLN A 15 20.45 36.27 -5.35
C GLN A 15 18.95 36.49 -5.08
N LYS A 16 18.59 37.62 -4.46
CA LYS A 16 17.18 38.02 -4.29
C LYS A 16 16.55 38.46 -5.61
N GLU A 17 17.29 39.19 -6.44
CA GLU A 17 16.88 39.60 -7.79
C GLU A 17 16.60 38.38 -8.68
N ARG A 18 17.51 37.39 -8.66
CA ARG A 18 17.40 36.15 -9.43
C ARG A 18 16.21 35.30 -8.99
N LYS A 19 16.02 35.11 -7.68
CA LYS A 19 14.80 34.45 -7.14
C LYS A 19 13.52 35.22 -7.48
N LYS A 20 13.57 36.55 -7.49
CA LYS A 20 12.43 37.39 -7.87
C LYS A 20 12.12 37.26 -9.36
N GLN A 21 13.13 37.18 -10.23
CA GLN A 21 12.99 36.93 -11.66
C GLN A 21 12.49 35.51 -11.96
N GLU A 22 13.04 34.48 -11.29
CA GLU A 22 12.58 33.09 -11.40
C GLU A 22 11.12 32.95 -10.95
N ARG A 23 10.74 33.60 -9.84
CA ARG A 23 9.35 33.62 -9.37
C ARG A 23 8.43 34.42 -10.30
N LYS A 24 8.93 35.49 -10.92
CA LYS A 24 8.17 36.28 -11.91
C LYS A 24 7.98 35.50 -13.21
N LEU A 25 9.00 34.76 -13.66
CA LEU A 25 8.93 33.86 -14.82
C LEU A 25 8.00 32.68 -14.54
N SER A 26 8.12 32.06 -13.36
CA SER A 26 7.21 31.00 -12.90
C SER A 26 5.75 31.49 -12.84
N ASN A 27 5.52 32.69 -12.31
CA ASN A 27 4.18 33.30 -12.26
C ASN A 27 3.68 33.73 -13.64
N GLN A 28 4.54 34.18 -14.56
CA GLN A 28 4.15 34.51 -15.94
C GLN A 28 3.83 33.25 -16.75
N ILE A 29 4.57 32.15 -16.54
CA ILE A 29 4.23 30.83 -17.08
C ILE A 29 2.91 30.34 -16.47
N HIS A 30 2.72 30.49 -15.16
CA HIS A 30 1.47 30.13 -14.49
C HIS A 30 0.28 30.97 -15.00
N ALA A 31 0.46 32.28 -15.17
CA ALA A 31 -0.56 33.19 -15.69
C ALA A 31 -0.85 33.00 -17.18
N SER A 32 0.13 32.62 -18.02
CA SER A 32 -0.12 32.29 -19.43
C SER A 32 -0.83 30.93 -19.58
N ILE A 33 -0.65 30.03 -18.61
CA ILE A 33 -1.37 28.76 -18.51
C ILE A 33 -2.79 28.98 -17.97
N LEU A 34 -2.97 29.84 -16.94
CA LEU A 34 -4.28 30.18 -16.37
C LEU A 34 -5.12 31.09 -17.27
N GLY A 35 -4.51 32.01 -18.02
CA GLY A 35 -5.17 32.82 -19.05
C GLY A 35 -5.64 32.00 -20.26
N LYS A 36 -5.21 30.73 -20.36
CA LYS A 36 -5.75 29.71 -21.26
C LYS A 36 -6.60 28.66 -20.52
N GLY A 37 -6.73 28.78 -19.19
CA GLY A 37 -7.36 27.81 -18.29
C GLY A 37 -8.81 28.13 -17.93
N GLU A 38 -9.32 29.33 -18.22
CA GLU A 38 -10.72 29.69 -17.98
C GLU A 38 -11.64 29.48 -19.19
N SER A 39 -11.14 28.84 -20.25
CA SER A 39 -11.97 28.44 -21.40
C SER A 39 -11.46 27.22 -22.17
N LEU A 40 -10.96 26.17 -21.51
CA LEU A 40 -10.73 24.87 -22.19
C LEU A 40 -10.87 23.68 -21.22
N GLN A 41 -12.10 23.22 -20.99
CA GLN A 41 -12.37 21.79 -20.90
C GLN A 41 -12.37 21.18 -22.32
N ALA A 42 -11.29 21.38 -23.09
CA ALA A 42 -11.06 20.46 -24.19
C ALA A 42 -10.65 19.13 -23.59
N ALA A 43 -11.39 18.08 -23.92
CA ALA A 43 -11.05 16.72 -23.54
C ALA A 43 -9.69 16.37 -24.15
N ILE A 44 -8.63 16.42 -23.34
CA ILE A 44 -7.30 15.97 -23.75
C ILE A 44 -7.43 14.50 -24.17
N THR A 45 -7.04 14.21 -25.39
CA THR A 45 -7.26 12.91 -26.02
C THR A 45 -6.23 11.88 -25.52
N PRO A 46 -6.53 10.57 -25.55
CA PRO A 46 -5.54 9.53 -25.29
C PRO A 46 -4.30 9.63 -26.18
N ALA A 47 -4.44 10.13 -27.41
CA ALA A 47 -3.34 10.37 -28.33
C ALA A 47 -2.36 11.44 -27.81
N GLU A 48 -2.88 12.55 -27.28
CA GLU A 48 -2.05 13.60 -26.67
C GLU A 48 -1.29 13.11 -25.45
N ILE A 49 -1.93 12.31 -24.59
CA ILE A 49 -1.29 11.68 -23.42
C ILE A 49 -0.14 10.77 -23.88
N ASN A 50 -0.39 9.90 -24.86
CA ASN A 50 0.61 8.98 -25.39
C ASN A 50 1.78 9.73 -26.03
N ASN A 51 1.51 10.83 -26.75
CA ASN A 51 2.56 11.68 -27.31
C ASN A 51 3.43 12.29 -26.20
N LEU A 52 2.83 12.88 -25.16
CA LEU A 52 3.59 13.42 -24.02
C LEU A 52 4.44 12.36 -23.33
N LEU A 53 3.91 11.14 -23.14
CA LEU A 53 4.67 10.02 -22.58
C LEU A 53 5.82 9.58 -23.50
N ALA A 54 5.60 9.53 -24.82
CA ALA A 54 6.62 9.17 -25.79
C ALA A 54 7.75 10.22 -25.87
N GLU A 55 7.43 11.49 -25.64
CA GLU A 55 8.44 12.54 -25.55
C GLU A 55 9.41 12.36 -24.37
N LEU A 56 8.95 11.82 -23.23
CA LEU A 56 9.81 11.55 -22.07
C LEU A 56 10.87 10.47 -22.35
N SER A 57 10.63 9.59 -23.33
CA SER A 57 11.58 8.57 -23.74
C SER A 57 12.73 9.10 -24.61
N ARG A 58 12.64 10.34 -25.09
CA ARG A 58 13.66 10.97 -25.95
C ARG A 58 14.59 11.84 -25.10
N PRO A 59 15.90 11.91 -25.42
CA PRO A 59 16.79 12.87 -24.77
C PRO A 59 16.32 14.32 -24.97
N ARG A 60 16.24 15.08 -23.87
CA ARG A 60 15.82 16.49 -23.86
C ARG A 60 16.38 17.23 -22.65
N SER A 61 16.12 18.53 -22.57
CA SER A 61 16.54 19.33 -21.42
C SER A 61 15.71 19.00 -20.17
N VAL A 62 16.25 19.36 -19.00
CA VAL A 62 15.55 19.21 -17.72
C VAL A 62 14.26 20.04 -17.69
N SER A 63 14.29 21.28 -18.21
CA SER A 63 13.12 22.16 -18.23
C SER A 63 11.99 21.63 -19.11
N GLU A 64 12.29 21.12 -20.31
CA GLU A 64 11.28 20.50 -21.20
C GLU A 64 10.68 19.24 -20.57
N THR A 65 11.51 18.44 -19.90
CA THR A 65 11.05 17.24 -19.17
C THR A 65 10.12 17.61 -18.03
N GLN A 66 10.49 18.60 -17.21
CA GLN A 66 9.66 19.11 -16.12
C GLN A 66 8.32 19.65 -16.63
N VAL A 67 8.32 20.40 -17.73
CA VAL A 67 7.07 20.89 -18.35
C VAL A 67 6.17 19.74 -18.75
N THR A 68 6.74 18.69 -19.36
CA THR A 68 5.99 17.51 -19.81
C THR A 68 5.41 16.71 -18.64
N ILE A 69 6.21 16.45 -17.60
CA ILE A 69 5.75 15.80 -16.37
C ILE A 69 4.64 16.63 -15.71
N ARG A 70 4.82 17.95 -15.59
CA ARG A 70 3.78 18.81 -14.99
C ARG A 70 2.47 18.77 -15.77
N LYS A 71 2.49 18.74 -17.11
CA LYS A 71 1.28 18.55 -17.93
C LYS A 71 0.59 17.22 -17.60
N LEU A 72 1.33 16.11 -17.59
CA LEU A 72 0.79 14.78 -17.24
C LEU A 72 0.23 14.72 -15.82
N LEU A 73 0.89 15.39 -14.87
CA LEU A 73 0.43 15.50 -13.49
C LEU A 73 -0.86 16.33 -13.37
N THR A 74 -0.98 17.44 -14.11
CA THR A 74 -2.22 18.22 -14.18
C THR A 74 -3.37 17.38 -14.75
N ILE A 75 -3.13 16.64 -15.84
CA ILE A 75 -4.14 15.77 -16.49
C ILE A 75 -4.62 14.67 -15.52
N SER A 76 -3.71 14.13 -14.71
CA SER A 76 -4.03 13.11 -13.71
C SER A 76 -4.69 13.67 -12.42
N GLY A 77 -4.92 14.98 -12.36
CA GLY A 77 -5.60 15.64 -11.24
C GLY A 77 -4.69 15.98 -10.06
N THR A 78 -3.39 16.09 -10.29
CA THR A 78 -2.42 16.43 -9.23
C THR A 78 -2.47 17.91 -8.88
N ASN A 79 -2.56 18.23 -7.59
CA ASN A 79 -2.42 19.58 -7.08
C ASN A 79 -0.96 20.04 -7.11
N LEU A 80 -0.54 20.60 -8.24
CA LEU A 80 0.83 21.10 -8.43
C LEU A 80 1.20 22.24 -7.47
N LYS A 81 0.23 23.07 -7.06
CA LYS A 81 0.50 24.13 -6.08
C LYS A 81 0.91 23.55 -4.74
N GLN A 82 0.23 22.50 -4.27
CA GLN A 82 0.62 21.79 -3.04
C GLN A 82 2.03 21.21 -3.17
N ASN A 83 2.38 20.67 -4.34
CA ASN A 83 3.75 20.18 -4.58
C ASN A 83 4.79 21.30 -4.52
N ASP A 84 4.50 22.46 -5.14
CA ASP A 84 5.41 23.60 -5.20
C ASP A 84 5.59 24.25 -3.81
N ASP A 85 4.52 24.29 -3.00
CA ASP A 85 4.52 24.82 -1.63
C ASP A 85 5.20 23.86 -0.62
N ASP A 86 5.42 22.59 -0.99
CA ASP A 86 5.99 21.55 -0.12
C ASP A 86 7.30 20.95 -0.69
N PRO A 87 8.42 21.68 -0.71
CA PRO A 87 9.67 21.19 -1.33
C PRO A 87 10.36 20.05 -0.56
N PHE A 88 9.92 19.75 0.67
CA PHE A 88 10.55 18.75 1.55
C PHE A 88 9.61 17.61 1.98
N GLY A 89 8.32 17.71 1.66
CA GLY A 89 7.33 16.67 1.93
C GLY A 89 6.83 15.99 0.67
N ASP A 90 5.89 15.06 0.87
CA ASP A 90 5.38 14.20 -0.20
C ASP A 90 4.43 14.97 -1.15
N GLY A 91 4.04 16.20 -0.82
CA GLY A 91 3.14 17.01 -1.64
C GLY A 91 1.74 16.40 -1.74
N ASP A 92 1.12 16.51 -2.92
CA ASP A 92 -0.18 15.93 -3.21
C ASP A 92 -0.09 14.40 -3.34
N GLN A 93 -0.65 13.74 -2.34
CA GLN A 93 -0.80 12.29 -2.27
C GLN A 93 -2.27 11.86 -2.38
N SER A 94 -3.16 12.75 -2.82
CA SER A 94 -4.54 12.41 -3.12
C SER A 94 -4.58 11.38 -4.24
N GLY A 95 -5.41 10.36 -4.08
CA GLY A 95 -5.41 9.31 -5.09
C GLY A 95 -6.03 9.77 -6.40
N CYS A 96 -5.60 9.12 -7.48
CA CYS A 96 -5.87 9.45 -8.87
C CYS A 96 -7.00 8.59 -9.45
N GLY A 97 -7.89 9.23 -10.21
CA GLY A 97 -9.00 8.58 -10.93
C GLY A 97 -10.14 8.08 -10.02
N LYS A 98 -11.39 8.29 -10.46
CA LYS A 98 -12.59 7.68 -9.84
C LYS A 98 -12.77 6.23 -10.33
N LEU A 99 -13.59 5.43 -9.64
CA LEU A 99 -13.92 4.07 -10.10
C LEU A 99 -14.57 4.11 -11.50
N GLY A 100 -14.26 3.14 -12.35
CA GLY A 100 -14.78 3.04 -13.72
C GLY A 100 -13.80 3.51 -14.81
N LEU A 101 -14.23 3.35 -16.08
CA LEU A 101 -13.40 3.56 -17.28
C LEU A 101 -12.85 5.00 -17.39
N GLY A 102 -13.66 6.00 -17.03
CA GLY A 102 -13.23 7.41 -17.07
C GLY A 102 -12.08 7.74 -16.11
N GLY A 103 -11.93 7.00 -15.02
CA GLY A 103 -10.77 7.15 -14.12
C GLY A 103 -9.56 6.33 -14.54
N GLU A 104 -9.72 5.31 -15.39
CA GLU A 104 -8.63 4.40 -15.74
C GLU A 104 -7.55 5.07 -16.59
N SER A 105 -7.95 5.91 -17.54
CA SER A 105 -7.03 6.71 -18.35
C SER A 105 -6.12 7.59 -17.48
N THR A 106 -6.68 8.25 -16.46
CA THR A 106 -5.90 9.09 -15.53
C THR A 106 -4.95 8.27 -14.66
N ARG A 107 -5.36 7.10 -14.18
CA ARG A 107 -4.48 6.17 -13.44
C ARG A 107 -3.34 5.67 -14.31
N GLN A 108 -3.63 5.37 -15.58
CA GLN A 108 -2.62 4.88 -16.52
C GLN A 108 -1.50 5.89 -16.74
N ILE A 109 -1.76 7.20 -16.67
CA ILE A 109 -0.70 8.22 -16.72
C ILE A 109 0.33 8.01 -15.61
N LEU A 110 -0.12 7.84 -14.36
CA LEU A 110 0.77 7.64 -13.21
C LEU A 110 1.53 6.31 -13.32
N ARG A 111 0.86 5.24 -13.76
CA ARG A 111 1.51 3.94 -13.99
C ARG A 111 2.58 4.04 -15.08
N SER A 112 2.31 4.73 -16.18
CA SER A 112 3.27 4.95 -17.27
C SER A 112 4.45 5.83 -16.85
N LEU A 113 4.20 6.89 -16.06
CA LEU A 113 5.27 7.73 -15.50
C LEU A 113 6.23 6.90 -14.64
N PHE A 114 5.70 6.07 -13.75
CA PHE A 114 6.51 5.16 -12.94
C PHE A 114 7.24 4.11 -13.80
N GLY A 115 6.50 3.43 -14.70
CA GLY A 115 7.03 2.36 -15.54
C GLY A 115 8.15 2.79 -16.49
N ASN A 116 8.09 4.04 -16.99
CA ASN A 116 9.13 4.60 -17.86
C ASN A 116 10.31 5.21 -17.07
N GLY A 117 10.28 5.18 -15.74
CA GLY A 117 11.33 5.78 -14.89
C GLY A 117 11.24 7.30 -14.73
N GLY A 118 10.17 7.91 -15.24
CA GLY A 118 9.90 9.35 -15.13
C GLY A 118 11.00 10.21 -15.74
N ASP A 119 11.67 11.02 -14.91
CA ASP A 119 12.74 11.93 -15.34
C ASP A 119 14.14 11.57 -14.84
N ILE A 120 14.32 10.46 -14.13
CA ILE A 120 15.61 10.21 -13.46
C ILE A 120 16.79 10.09 -14.43
N ASP A 121 16.60 9.49 -15.63
CA ASP A 121 17.64 9.44 -16.67
C ASP A 121 17.98 10.83 -17.22
N THR A 122 16.99 11.74 -17.33
CA THR A 122 17.23 13.13 -17.73
C THR A 122 18.15 13.83 -16.74
N TYR A 123 17.92 13.67 -15.42
CA TYR A 123 18.79 14.26 -14.41
C TYR A 123 20.19 13.64 -14.39
N LEU A 124 20.33 12.34 -14.74
CA LEU A 124 21.65 11.74 -14.93
C LEU A 124 22.41 12.30 -16.13
N ARG A 125 21.74 12.78 -17.17
CA ARG A 125 22.39 13.43 -18.33
C ARG A 125 22.77 14.87 -18.05
N HIS A 126 22.11 15.50 -17.09
CA HIS A 126 22.30 16.89 -16.69
C HIS A 126 22.57 16.95 -15.18
N PRO A 127 23.68 16.37 -14.69
CA PRO A 127 23.91 16.16 -13.25
C PRO A 127 23.92 17.46 -12.44
N ASP A 128 24.25 18.59 -13.06
CA ASP A 128 24.20 19.93 -12.44
C ASP A 128 22.77 20.37 -12.05
N ALA A 129 21.74 19.66 -12.51
CA ALA A 129 20.35 19.89 -12.12
C ALA A 129 19.98 19.25 -10.77
N LEU A 130 20.77 18.31 -10.27
CA LEU A 130 20.64 17.78 -8.91
C LEU A 130 21.43 18.65 -7.93
N THR A 131 21.00 18.72 -6.67
CA THR A 131 21.90 19.24 -5.65
C THR A 131 23.17 18.38 -5.53
N PRO A 132 24.31 18.93 -5.11
CA PRO A 132 25.53 18.14 -4.90
C PRO A 132 25.31 16.93 -3.98
N PHE A 133 24.45 17.08 -2.96
CA PHE A 133 24.08 16.01 -2.04
C PHE A 133 23.31 14.89 -2.76
N ALA A 134 22.28 15.24 -3.53
CA ALA A 134 21.49 14.27 -4.27
C ALA A 134 22.30 13.58 -5.37
N TYR A 135 23.19 14.31 -6.05
CA TYR A 135 24.13 13.74 -7.00
C TYR A 135 25.06 12.71 -6.34
N ALA A 136 25.67 13.05 -5.19
CA ALA A 136 26.48 12.10 -4.43
C ALA A 136 25.69 10.84 -4.02
N CYS A 137 24.42 11.00 -3.64
CA CYS A 137 23.52 9.87 -3.37
C CYS A 137 23.23 9.03 -4.63
N ALA A 138 23.05 9.70 -5.78
CA ALA A 138 22.76 9.06 -7.07
C ALA A 138 23.89 8.17 -7.57
N ILE A 139 25.14 8.58 -7.32
CA ILE A 139 26.33 7.82 -7.73
C ILE A 139 26.87 6.89 -6.63
N GLY A 140 26.27 6.91 -5.44
CA GLY A 140 26.72 6.07 -4.33
C GLY A 140 28.05 6.53 -3.72
N ASP A 141 28.39 7.82 -3.77
CA ASP A 141 29.59 8.39 -3.15
C ASP A 141 29.39 8.54 -1.64
N ILE A 142 29.77 7.50 -0.92
CA ILE A 142 29.61 7.42 0.53
C ILE A 142 30.39 8.51 1.27
N SER A 143 31.60 8.84 0.80
CA SER A 143 32.50 9.78 1.47
C SER A 143 31.91 11.19 1.45
N THR A 144 31.46 11.65 0.28
CA THR A 144 30.84 12.98 0.12
C THR A 144 29.53 13.08 0.91
N VAL A 145 28.66 12.06 0.81
CA VAL A 145 27.40 12.03 1.57
C VAL A 145 27.67 12.12 3.07
N GLU A 146 28.65 11.37 3.59
CA GLU A 146 28.98 11.39 5.00
C GLU A 146 29.54 12.75 5.46
N GLN A 147 30.45 13.34 4.69
CA GLN A 147 31.00 14.67 5.00
C GLN A 147 29.90 15.74 5.08
N MET A 148 28.95 15.74 4.14
CA MET A 148 27.85 16.70 4.11
C MET A 148 26.86 16.51 5.28
N LEU A 149 26.63 15.27 5.71
CA LEU A 149 25.73 14.98 6.83
C LEU A 149 26.38 15.25 8.20
N LYS A 150 27.67 14.97 8.36
CA LYS A 150 28.43 15.17 9.62
C LYS A 150 28.42 16.62 10.11
N VAL A 151 28.34 17.59 9.21
CA VAL A 151 28.34 19.03 9.55
C VAL A 151 26.96 19.59 9.89
N THR A 152 25.93 18.74 9.94
CA THR A 152 24.57 19.13 10.35
C THR A 152 24.24 18.58 11.73
N ASP A 153 23.31 19.20 12.47
CA ASP A 153 22.88 18.70 13.78
C ASP A 153 21.65 17.79 13.69
N PHE A 154 21.44 16.96 14.72
CA PHE A 154 20.28 16.07 14.85
C PHE A 154 18.97 16.87 14.81
N GLY A 155 18.07 16.48 13.90
CA GLY A 155 16.78 17.14 13.73
C GLY A 155 16.85 18.58 13.21
N SER A 156 18.02 19.10 12.81
CA SER A 156 18.13 20.46 12.29
C SER A 156 17.46 20.61 10.92
N GLU A 157 16.95 21.82 10.62
CA GLU A 157 16.39 22.12 9.30
C GLU A 157 17.40 21.86 8.18
N ALA A 158 18.68 22.19 8.38
CA ALA A 158 19.73 21.91 7.40
C ALA A 158 19.86 20.41 7.10
N ARG A 159 19.81 19.55 8.13
CA ARG A 159 19.81 18.09 7.98
C ARG A 159 18.56 17.62 7.23
N MET A 160 17.39 18.09 7.62
CA MET A 160 16.13 17.72 6.97
C MET A 160 16.08 18.17 5.51
N HIS A 161 16.57 19.37 5.20
CA HIS A 161 16.65 19.86 3.82
C HIS A 161 17.56 19.00 2.95
N LEU A 162 18.68 18.49 3.48
CA LEU A 162 19.50 17.54 2.74
C LEU A 162 18.75 16.23 2.49
N LEU A 163 18.15 15.65 3.52
CA LEU A 163 17.57 14.30 3.46
C LEU A 163 16.24 14.23 2.69
N GLU A 164 15.46 15.31 2.71
CA GLU A 164 14.06 15.29 2.27
C GLU A 164 13.75 16.26 1.12
N ARG A 165 14.75 16.94 0.54
CA ARG A 165 14.48 17.75 -0.65
C ARG A 165 13.94 16.89 -1.80
N ARG A 166 12.89 17.36 -2.47
CA ARG A 166 12.38 16.76 -3.70
C ARG A 166 13.18 17.29 -4.88
N GLU A 167 14.04 16.44 -5.43
CA GLU A 167 15.13 16.82 -6.34
C GLU A 167 14.73 16.81 -7.82
N THR A 168 13.70 16.04 -8.19
CA THR A 168 13.26 15.89 -9.58
C THR A 168 11.81 16.32 -9.80
N GLY A 169 11.34 16.33 -11.05
CA GLY A 169 9.93 16.53 -11.39
C GLY A 169 9.04 15.37 -10.95
N MET A 170 9.59 14.16 -10.88
CA MET A 170 8.96 13.02 -10.17
C MET A 170 9.00 13.18 -8.64
N ARG A 171 9.66 14.21 -8.11
CA ARG A 171 9.81 14.50 -6.68
C ARG A 171 10.51 13.38 -5.93
N PHE A 172 11.62 12.89 -6.46
CA PHE A 172 12.45 11.95 -5.71
C PHE A 172 13.18 12.62 -4.54
N ALA A 173 13.12 12.02 -3.36
CA ALA A 173 14.01 12.32 -2.25
C ALA A 173 15.33 11.53 -2.36
N PRO A 174 16.44 11.99 -1.77
CA PRO A 174 17.74 11.31 -1.81
C PRO A 174 17.71 9.80 -1.47
N LEU A 175 16.92 9.39 -0.47
CA LEU A 175 16.77 7.97 -0.13
C LEU A 175 16.17 7.16 -1.30
N CYS A 176 15.18 7.73 -1.98
CA CYS A 176 14.53 7.11 -3.13
C CYS A 176 15.41 7.13 -4.37
N ILE A 177 16.15 8.22 -4.62
CA ILE A 177 17.17 8.31 -5.69
C ILE A 177 18.20 7.19 -5.53
N CYS A 178 18.74 7.04 -4.32
CA CYS A 178 19.76 6.05 -4.01
C CYS A 178 19.27 4.62 -4.31
N LEU A 179 18.05 4.27 -3.88
CA LEU A 179 17.45 2.96 -4.13
C LEU A 179 17.10 2.75 -5.62
N ALA A 180 16.50 3.74 -6.27
CA ALA A 180 16.09 3.64 -7.66
C ALA A 180 17.30 3.42 -8.58
N LEU A 181 18.39 4.14 -8.33
CA LEU A 181 19.60 4.09 -9.14
C LEU A 181 20.54 2.94 -8.79
N TYR A 182 20.45 2.36 -7.59
CA TYR A 182 21.21 1.15 -7.26
C TYR A 182 20.95 0.02 -8.28
N LYS A 183 19.68 -0.21 -8.62
CA LYS A 183 19.26 -1.20 -9.62
C LYS A 183 19.83 -0.91 -11.01
N SER A 184 20.11 0.35 -11.28
CA SER A 184 20.58 0.85 -12.57
C SER A 184 22.05 1.31 -12.51
N ARG A 185 22.85 0.82 -11.55
CA ARG A 185 24.25 1.26 -11.35
C ARG A 185 25.12 1.11 -12.60
N MET A 186 24.88 0.09 -13.43
CA MET A 186 25.58 -0.08 -14.70
C MET A 186 25.23 1.03 -15.67
N HIS A 187 23.94 1.40 -15.75
CA HIS A 187 23.46 2.51 -16.56
C HIS A 187 24.01 3.85 -16.07
N VAL A 188 24.01 4.08 -14.76
CA VAL A 188 24.63 5.27 -14.13
C VAL A 188 26.11 5.34 -14.48
N SER A 189 26.82 4.21 -14.37
CA SER A 189 28.25 4.10 -14.72
C SER A 189 28.52 4.47 -16.17
N MET A 190 27.74 3.94 -17.11
CA MET A 190 27.86 4.27 -18.53
C MET A 190 27.53 5.74 -18.83
N ARG A 191 26.46 6.27 -18.22
CA ARG A 191 26.02 7.66 -18.44
C ARG A 191 27.02 8.68 -17.93
N LEU A 192 27.55 8.47 -16.73
CA LEU A 192 28.42 9.42 -16.03
C LEU A 192 29.91 9.10 -16.18
N LYS A 193 30.26 7.97 -16.81
CA LYS A 193 31.64 7.45 -16.91
C LYS A 193 32.31 7.25 -15.55
N ILE A 194 31.54 6.81 -14.56
CA ILE A 194 32.02 6.52 -13.20
C ILE A 194 32.10 5.00 -13.03
N PRO A 195 33.22 4.40 -12.58
CA PRO A 195 33.30 2.96 -12.38
C PRO A 195 32.29 2.43 -11.35
N VAL A 196 31.61 1.32 -11.64
CA VAL A 196 30.66 0.70 -10.69
C VAL A 196 31.35 0.34 -9.36
N SER A 197 32.65 0.02 -9.37
CA SER A 197 33.43 -0.33 -8.18
C SER A 197 33.55 0.80 -7.16
N THR A 198 33.38 2.06 -7.57
CA THR A 198 33.42 3.21 -6.66
C THR A 198 32.03 3.56 -6.10
N MET A 199 30.97 2.93 -6.62
CA MET A 199 29.59 3.20 -6.23
C MET A 199 29.16 2.31 -5.06
N ASN A 200 28.80 2.91 -3.94
CA ASN A 200 28.31 2.19 -2.76
C ASN A 200 26.94 2.69 -2.28
N HIS A 201 25.92 2.53 -3.13
CA HIS A 201 24.55 2.92 -2.78
C HIS A 201 24.02 2.21 -1.53
N LEU A 202 24.40 0.97 -1.25
CA LEU A 202 23.94 0.30 -0.02
C LEU A 202 24.48 0.97 1.24
N ALA A 203 25.76 1.35 1.26
CA ALA A 203 26.30 2.12 2.37
C ALA A 203 25.63 3.51 2.47
N VAL A 204 25.43 4.19 1.33
CA VAL A 204 24.75 5.50 1.30
C VAL A 204 23.34 5.37 1.84
N PHE A 205 22.57 4.35 1.42
CA PHE A 205 21.21 4.11 1.87
C PHE A 205 21.14 3.90 3.38
N LYS A 206 22.03 3.05 3.93
CA LYS A 206 22.16 2.87 5.39
C LYS A 206 22.53 4.17 6.10
N LEU A 207 23.42 4.95 5.52
CA LEU A 207 23.86 6.23 6.07
C LEU A 207 22.71 7.24 6.10
N LEU A 208 21.93 7.35 5.03
CA LEU A 208 20.74 8.22 4.98
C LEU A 208 19.75 7.86 6.10
N LEU A 209 19.45 6.58 6.30
CA LEU A 209 18.59 6.13 7.41
C LEU A 209 19.21 6.43 8.78
N LYS A 210 20.52 6.23 8.95
CA LYS A 210 21.25 6.58 10.18
C LYS A 210 21.16 8.07 10.51
N TYR A 211 21.15 8.93 9.50
CA TYR A 211 21.04 10.38 9.69
C TYR A 211 19.60 10.89 9.75
N GLY A 212 18.61 10.03 9.54
CA GLY A 212 17.20 10.34 9.77
C GLY A 212 16.32 10.47 8.54
N ALA A 213 16.76 9.98 7.37
CA ALA A 213 15.91 9.93 6.18
C ALA A 213 14.62 9.15 6.47
N ARG A 214 13.50 9.63 5.93
CA ARG A 214 12.19 9.02 6.12
C ARG A 214 12.08 7.70 5.33
N PRO A 215 11.83 6.56 6.00
CA PRO A 215 11.66 5.28 5.32
C PRO A 215 10.31 5.16 4.60
N ASP A 216 9.34 6.04 4.91
CA ASP A 216 8.00 6.08 4.35
C ASP A 216 7.80 7.17 3.29
N VAL A 217 8.91 7.68 2.73
CA VAL A 217 8.90 8.70 1.68
C VAL A 217 8.15 8.23 0.44
N LYS A 218 7.41 9.15 -0.20
CA LYS A 218 6.68 8.93 -1.44
C LYS A 218 7.11 9.91 -2.52
N GLU A 219 7.19 9.41 -3.74
CA GLU A 219 7.34 10.27 -4.92
C GLU A 219 5.96 10.74 -5.45
N VAL A 220 5.95 11.51 -6.53
CA VAL A 220 4.75 12.23 -7.00
C VAL A 220 3.58 11.33 -7.42
N THR A 221 3.83 10.08 -7.82
CA THR A 221 2.78 9.09 -8.11
C THR A 221 2.35 8.30 -6.87
N GLY A 222 2.97 8.56 -5.73
CA GLY A 222 2.71 7.94 -4.43
C GLY A 222 3.48 6.65 -4.17
N LYS A 223 4.39 6.27 -5.08
CA LYS A 223 5.23 5.08 -4.93
C LYS A 223 6.19 5.29 -3.76
N THR A 224 6.24 4.29 -2.91
CA THR A 224 7.10 4.24 -1.72
C THR A 224 8.41 3.53 -2.01
N ILE A 225 9.35 3.58 -1.06
CA ILE A 225 10.55 2.72 -1.05
C ILE A 225 10.22 1.25 -1.33
N ILE A 226 9.08 0.73 -0.84
CA ILE A 226 8.70 -0.68 -1.04
C ILE A 226 8.36 -0.97 -2.50
N HIS A 227 7.73 -0.03 -3.22
CA HIS A 227 7.48 -0.19 -4.65
C HIS A 227 8.77 -0.23 -5.46
N TYR A 228 9.76 0.58 -5.10
CA TYR A 228 11.06 0.58 -5.77
C TYR A 228 11.91 -0.64 -5.39
N GLY A 229 11.91 -1.03 -4.12
CA GLY A 229 12.85 -2.00 -3.57
C GLY A 229 12.34 -3.45 -3.55
N ALA A 230 11.02 -3.63 -3.52
CA ALA A 230 10.33 -4.93 -3.57
C ALA A 230 9.30 -4.95 -4.71
N GLY A 231 9.63 -4.33 -5.85
CA GLY A 231 8.80 -4.34 -7.06
C GLY A 231 9.22 -5.40 -8.08
N SER A 232 8.74 -5.24 -9.31
CA SER A 232 8.98 -6.16 -10.45
C SER A 232 10.47 -6.37 -10.78
N MET A 233 11.33 -5.39 -10.46
CA MET A 233 12.78 -5.39 -10.73
C MET A 233 13.64 -5.57 -9.47
N ALA A 234 13.07 -6.06 -8.37
CA ALA A 234 13.81 -6.22 -7.12
C ALA A 234 14.91 -7.29 -7.23
N ASP A 235 16.00 -7.09 -6.48
CA ASP A 235 17.05 -8.07 -6.24
C ASP A 235 17.27 -8.26 -4.72
N ALA A 236 18.18 -9.16 -4.34
CA ALA A 236 18.45 -9.46 -2.93
C ALA A 236 18.85 -8.23 -2.11
N SER A 237 19.55 -7.26 -2.71
CA SER A 237 20.00 -6.05 -2.04
C SER A 237 18.86 -5.05 -1.89
N THR A 238 18.01 -4.86 -2.89
CA THR A 238 16.87 -3.95 -2.78
C THR A 238 15.77 -4.49 -1.87
N LEU A 239 15.60 -5.82 -1.80
CA LEU A 239 14.76 -6.46 -0.79
C LEU A 239 15.31 -6.19 0.61
N LYS A 240 16.62 -6.30 0.80
CA LYS A 240 17.28 -5.97 2.08
C LYS A 240 17.14 -4.49 2.45
N MET A 241 17.25 -3.57 1.48
CA MET A 241 16.98 -2.14 1.70
C MET A 241 15.51 -1.89 2.09
N SER A 242 14.58 -2.63 1.48
CA SER A 242 13.16 -2.57 1.83
C SER A 242 12.91 -3.06 3.26
N ASP A 243 13.53 -4.18 3.66
CA ASP A 243 13.46 -4.71 5.03
C ASP A 243 13.92 -3.67 6.06
N TYR A 244 15.04 -2.98 5.79
CA TYR A 244 15.51 -1.89 6.66
C TYR A 244 14.50 -0.76 6.80
N CYS A 245 13.85 -0.33 5.72
CA CYS A 245 12.83 0.71 5.79
C CYS A 245 11.58 0.25 6.54
N ILE A 246 11.17 -1.02 6.38
CA ILE A 246 9.99 -1.57 7.08
C ILE A 246 10.20 -1.50 8.60
N ASP A 247 11.37 -1.90 9.07
CA ASP A 247 11.68 -1.83 10.50
C ASP A 247 11.94 -0.41 10.99
N ALA A 248 12.63 0.42 10.18
CA ALA A 248 12.87 1.82 10.51
C ALA A 248 11.54 2.59 10.69
N ALA A 249 10.53 2.31 9.86
CA ALA A 249 9.26 3.01 9.87
C ALA A 249 8.49 2.86 11.19
N LYS A 250 8.70 1.76 11.92
CA LYS A 250 8.09 1.51 13.25
C LYS A 250 8.53 2.52 14.31
N SER A 251 9.52 3.37 14.04
CA SER A 251 10.03 4.35 15.01
C SER A 251 10.49 5.69 14.41
N SER A 252 10.20 5.96 13.14
CA SER A 252 10.77 7.12 12.41
C SER A 252 10.07 8.45 12.69
N LYS A 253 8.78 8.43 13.06
CA LYS A 253 7.94 9.64 13.21
C LYS A 253 8.42 10.65 14.26
N CYS A 254 9.33 10.23 15.15
CA CYS A 254 9.81 11.05 16.25
C CYS A 254 11.25 11.57 16.04
N PHE A 255 11.83 11.43 14.85
CA PHE A 255 13.19 11.86 14.58
C PHE A 255 13.42 13.32 15.00
N GLY A 256 14.55 13.57 15.68
CA GLY A 256 14.93 14.90 16.17
C GLY A 256 14.16 15.40 17.39
N LYS A 257 13.11 14.69 17.85
CA LYS A 257 12.34 15.08 19.04
C LYS A 257 13.14 14.80 20.32
N ASN A 258 12.79 15.56 21.37
CA ASN A 258 13.28 15.30 22.71
C ASN A 258 12.69 13.98 23.23
N ILE A 259 13.55 13.18 23.85
CA ILE A 259 13.22 11.85 24.35
C ILE A 259 13.66 11.70 25.80
N VAL A 260 13.11 10.67 26.42
CA VAL A 260 13.50 10.14 27.72
C VAL A 260 13.66 8.63 27.62
N LEU A 261 14.66 8.11 28.33
CA LEU A 261 14.99 6.69 28.33
C LEU A 261 14.25 5.94 29.42
N ARG A 262 13.68 4.77 29.08
CA ARG A 262 12.94 3.91 30.02
C ARG A 262 13.23 2.43 29.77
N ASN A 263 12.96 1.61 30.78
CA ASN A 263 13.02 0.14 30.73
C ASN A 263 14.39 -0.43 30.32
N LEU A 264 15.47 0.31 30.60
CA LEU A 264 16.84 -0.15 30.39
C LEU A 264 17.32 -1.00 31.56
N SER A 265 18.07 -2.05 31.28
CA SER A 265 18.69 -2.91 32.30
C SER A 265 19.72 -2.19 33.15
N LYS A 266 20.44 -1.24 32.55
CA LYS A 266 21.33 -0.31 33.25
C LYS A 266 20.50 0.83 33.83
N VAL A 267 20.18 0.70 35.11
CA VAL A 267 19.21 1.56 35.81
C VAL A 267 19.62 3.04 35.76
N GLU A 268 20.92 3.32 35.75
CA GLU A 268 21.49 4.67 35.70
C GLU A 268 21.17 5.45 34.42
N TYR A 269 20.72 4.77 33.35
CA TYR A 269 20.30 5.44 32.11
C TYR A 269 18.81 5.76 32.10
N ASN A 270 17.99 5.16 32.96
CA ASN A 270 16.55 5.43 32.99
C ASN A 270 16.30 6.85 33.51
N GLY A 271 15.44 7.60 32.81
CA GLY A 271 15.16 9.00 33.11
C GLY A 271 16.13 9.99 32.44
N LEU A 272 17.22 9.53 31.81
CA LEU A 272 18.08 10.42 31.04
C LEU A 272 17.35 10.95 29.80
N GLU A 273 17.59 12.22 29.50
CA GLU A 273 17.00 12.95 28.38
C GLU A 273 18.02 13.20 27.26
N GLY A 274 17.48 13.45 26.08
CA GLY A 274 18.28 13.71 24.89
C GLY A 274 17.42 13.94 23.64
N LYS A 275 18.05 13.79 22.48
CA LYS A 275 17.41 13.85 21.16
C LYS A 275 17.45 12.52 20.43
N LEU A 276 16.35 12.20 19.75
CA LEU A 276 16.27 11.02 18.90
C LEU A 276 17.03 11.21 17.59
N GLY A 277 17.91 10.26 17.29
CA GLY A 277 18.62 10.10 16.03
C GLY A 277 17.99 9.15 15.03
N GLY A 278 18.75 8.83 13.98
CA GLY A 278 18.27 7.96 12.91
C GLY A 278 18.40 6.48 13.25
N TYR A 279 18.19 5.66 12.23
CA TYR A 279 18.06 4.20 12.35
C TYR A 279 19.34 3.48 11.93
N LEU A 280 19.80 2.56 12.78
CA LEU A 280 20.99 1.75 12.57
C LEU A 280 20.60 0.40 11.96
N CYS A 281 20.61 0.32 10.63
CA CYS A 281 20.11 -0.82 9.86
C CYS A 281 20.61 -2.19 10.32
N ASP A 282 21.89 -2.31 10.68
CA ASP A 282 22.50 -3.59 11.02
C ASP A 282 22.14 -4.10 12.43
N THR A 283 21.59 -3.24 13.29
CA THR A 283 21.25 -3.61 14.68
C THR A 283 19.78 -3.45 15.02
N GLY A 284 19.00 -2.80 14.15
CA GLY A 284 17.60 -2.46 14.42
C GLY A 284 17.42 -1.41 15.51
N ARG A 285 18.48 -0.67 15.86
CA ARG A 285 18.50 0.31 16.96
C ARG A 285 18.36 1.73 16.44
N ARG A 286 18.02 2.65 17.34
CA ARG A 286 18.04 4.10 17.12
C ARG A 286 19.25 4.70 17.79
N GLU A 287 19.86 5.66 17.10
CA GLU A 287 20.84 6.54 17.72
C GLU A 287 20.12 7.52 18.65
N VAL A 288 20.72 7.79 19.80
CA VAL A 288 20.23 8.78 20.78
C VAL A 288 21.41 9.63 21.20
N LEU A 289 21.26 10.95 21.11
CA LEU A 289 22.23 11.90 21.63
C LEU A 289 21.71 12.43 22.97
N LEU A 290 22.30 12.01 24.07
CA LEU A 290 21.93 12.48 25.40
C LEU A 290 22.37 13.93 25.62
N ASP A 291 21.69 14.64 26.53
CA ASP A 291 21.99 16.04 26.85
C ASP A 291 23.39 16.23 27.44
N ASN A 292 23.96 15.18 28.03
CA ASN A 292 25.36 15.15 28.49
C ASN A 292 26.40 14.93 27.36
N GLY A 293 25.96 14.92 26.10
CA GLY A 293 26.80 14.75 24.91
C GLY A 293 27.12 13.30 24.54
N LYS A 294 26.67 12.31 25.31
CA LYS A 294 26.92 10.90 25.02
C LYS A 294 25.95 10.35 23.98
N SER A 295 26.49 9.71 22.94
CA SER A 295 25.69 8.96 21.96
C SER A 295 25.49 7.50 22.38
N LEU A 296 24.27 6.99 22.22
CA LEU A 296 23.88 5.61 22.51
C LEU A 296 23.13 4.99 21.32
N ALA A 297 23.20 3.65 21.21
CA ALA A 297 22.40 2.86 20.28
C ALA A 297 21.40 1.99 21.05
N LEU A 298 20.12 2.36 21.02
CA LEU A 298 19.09 1.76 21.86
C LEU A 298 17.97 1.13 21.04
N LYS A 299 17.33 0.10 21.60
CA LYS A 299 16.12 -0.47 20.99
C LYS A 299 15.01 0.59 21.01
N PRO A 300 14.20 0.71 19.95
CA PRO A 300 13.09 1.68 19.92
C PRO A 300 12.14 1.60 21.12
N GLN A 301 11.93 0.41 21.68
CA GLN A 301 11.05 0.17 22.83
C GLN A 301 11.54 0.82 24.14
N ASN A 302 12.81 1.22 24.19
CA ASN A 302 13.41 1.87 25.37
C ASN A 302 13.41 3.40 25.27
N ILE A 303 12.81 3.97 24.22
CA ILE A 303 12.87 5.41 23.95
C ILE A 303 11.44 5.95 23.93
N PHE A 304 11.22 7.03 24.68
CA PHE A 304 9.91 7.64 24.86
C PHE A 304 9.98 9.12 24.51
N VAL A 305 8.94 9.65 23.88
CA VAL A 305 8.77 11.10 23.66
C VAL A 305 7.80 11.67 24.69
N LYS A 306 8.10 12.86 25.22
CA LYS A 306 7.20 13.59 26.11
C LYS A 306 5.99 14.15 25.34
N GLN A 307 4.80 14.01 25.91
CA GLN A 307 3.51 14.52 25.43
C GLN A 307 2.86 15.40 26.51
N GLY A 308 3.46 16.55 26.81
CA GLY A 308 3.02 17.42 27.92
C GLY A 308 3.84 17.20 29.19
N GLU A 309 3.33 17.70 30.33
CA GLU A 309 4.08 17.71 31.61
C GLU A 309 4.30 16.29 32.17
N ASP A 310 3.30 15.39 32.09
CA ASP A 310 3.36 14.08 32.76
C ASP A 310 3.17 12.84 31.86
N ALA A 311 2.91 13.02 30.57
CA ALA A 311 2.66 11.88 29.67
C ALA A 311 3.85 11.57 28.77
N GLU A 312 4.22 10.30 28.69
CA GLU A 312 5.28 9.79 27.82
C GLU A 312 4.72 8.72 26.88
N LYS A 313 5.16 8.72 25.62
CA LYS A 313 4.77 7.72 24.64
C LYS A 313 5.99 7.04 24.04
N CYS A 314 5.98 5.70 24.06
CA CYS A 314 7.02 4.91 23.38
C CYS A 314 7.05 5.26 21.89
N ILE A 315 8.25 5.43 21.33
CA ILE A 315 8.39 5.74 19.89
C ILE A 315 8.12 4.53 18.99
N PHE A 316 8.16 3.32 19.54
CA PHE A 316 7.95 2.09 18.80
C PHE A 316 6.46 1.83 18.57
N ASP A 317 6.08 1.76 17.30
CA ASP A 317 4.74 1.48 16.82
C ASP A 317 4.78 0.19 16.00
N GLU A 318 4.49 -0.94 16.66
CA GLU A 318 4.45 -2.25 16.02
C GLU A 318 3.36 -2.35 14.93
N SER A 319 2.32 -1.51 15.02
CA SER A 319 1.23 -1.48 14.03
C SER A 319 1.65 -0.83 12.70
N ARG A 320 2.75 -0.07 12.68
CA ARG A 320 3.20 0.61 11.47
C ARG A 320 3.77 -0.39 10.46
N ASN A 321 3.07 -0.53 9.35
CA ASN A 321 3.44 -1.45 8.28
C ASN A 321 3.44 -0.77 6.90
N ILE A 322 4.60 -0.28 6.47
CA ILE A 322 4.75 0.44 5.17
C ILE A 322 4.64 -0.47 3.94
N VAL A 323 4.67 -1.80 4.11
CA VAL A 323 4.46 -2.75 2.99
C VAL A 323 3.05 -2.60 2.41
N ASN A 324 2.12 -2.14 3.23
CA ASN A 324 0.72 -1.93 2.87
C ASN A 324 0.39 -0.48 2.49
N ASP A 325 1.39 0.40 2.39
CA ASP A 325 1.16 1.78 1.96
C ASP A 325 0.81 1.80 0.47
N GLN A 326 -0.39 2.29 0.17
CA GLN A 326 -0.87 2.43 -1.20
C GLN A 326 -0.27 3.67 -1.88
N ASP A 327 0.02 3.54 -3.17
CA ASP A 327 0.31 4.67 -4.06
C ASP A 327 -0.99 5.44 -4.42
N ARG A 328 -0.88 6.46 -5.28
CA ARG A 328 -2.04 7.28 -5.65
C ARG A 328 -3.05 6.51 -6.50
N VAL A 329 -2.70 5.38 -7.11
CA VAL A 329 -3.66 4.51 -7.83
C VAL A 329 -4.23 3.41 -6.94
N GLY A 330 -3.89 3.40 -5.64
CA GLY A 330 -4.39 2.43 -4.66
C GLY A 330 -3.62 1.11 -4.65
N MET A 331 -2.50 1.00 -5.37
CA MET A 331 -1.73 -0.23 -5.41
C MET A 331 -0.73 -0.26 -4.26
N ILE A 332 -0.54 -1.44 -3.67
CA ILE A 332 0.68 -1.74 -2.90
C ILE A 332 1.67 -2.45 -3.80
N SER A 333 2.92 -2.59 -3.36
CA SER A 333 3.98 -3.30 -4.09
C SER A 333 3.56 -4.71 -4.54
N LEU A 334 2.78 -5.44 -3.72
CA LEU A 334 2.34 -6.79 -4.05
C LEU A 334 1.42 -6.86 -5.28
N HIS A 335 0.63 -5.82 -5.58
CA HIS A 335 -0.15 -5.78 -6.81
C HIS A 335 0.74 -5.82 -8.05
N GLU A 336 1.81 -5.02 -8.07
CA GLU A 336 2.76 -5.01 -9.19
C GLU A 336 3.50 -6.34 -9.30
N VAL A 337 4.02 -6.84 -8.18
CA VAL A 337 4.75 -8.12 -8.10
C VAL A 337 3.89 -9.28 -8.61
N PHE A 338 2.59 -9.28 -8.27
CA PHE A 338 1.64 -10.28 -8.75
C PHE A 338 1.50 -10.22 -10.27
N MET A 339 1.28 -9.02 -10.84
CA MET A 339 1.12 -8.84 -12.29
C MET A 339 2.37 -9.19 -13.07
N SER A 340 3.56 -8.91 -12.52
CA SER A 340 4.84 -9.26 -13.13
C SER A 340 5.28 -10.70 -12.83
N THR A 341 4.46 -11.50 -12.14
CA THR A 341 4.75 -12.90 -11.79
C THR A 341 6.06 -13.12 -11.03
N ARG A 342 6.50 -12.14 -10.22
CA ARG A 342 7.74 -12.23 -9.41
C ARG A 342 7.53 -13.04 -8.13
N VAL A 343 7.49 -14.37 -8.27
CA VAL A 343 7.17 -15.32 -7.17
C VAL A 343 8.14 -15.18 -5.99
N ASP A 344 9.42 -14.98 -6.27
CA ASP A 344 10.48 -14.80 -5.27
C ASP A 344 10.26 -13.58 -4.39
N VAL A 345 9.85 -12.45 -4.98
CA VAL A 345 9.54 -11.22 -4.25
C VAL A 345 8.24 -11.37 -3.45
N ALA A 346 7.21 -11.97 -4.04
CA ALA A 346 5.96 -12.25 -3.33
C ALA A 346 6.20 -13.18 -2.13
N GLN A 347 7.06 -14.19 -2.27
CA GLN A 347 7.45 -15.07 -1.19
C GLN A 347 8.16 -14.30 -0.07
N HIS A 348 9.16 -13.47 -0.40
CA HIS A 348 9.84 -12.64 0.59
C HIS A 348 8.87 -11.74 1.36
N LEU A 349 7.95 -11.06 0.65
CA LEU A 349 6.95 -10.19 1.28
C LEU A 349 5.96 -10.96 2.17
N THR A 350 5.50 -12.13 1.75
CA THR A 350 4.50 -12.93 2.49
C THR A 350 5.09 -13.72 3.66
N GLU A 351 6.37 -14.09 3.60
CA GLU A 351 7.04 -14.84 4.68
C GLU A 351 7.57 -13.92 5.78
N LYS A 352 8.16 -12.78 5.42
CA LYS A 352 8.80 -11.88 6.38
C LYS A 352 7.89 -10.78 6.90
N HIS A 353 6.91 -10.37 6.11
CA HIS A 353 6.11 -9.17 6.39
C HIS A 353 4.62 -9.46 6.39
N ASN A 354 3.87 -8.63 7.13
CA ASN A 354 2.41 -8.74 7.20
C ASN A 354 1.75 -8.02 6.00
N VAL A 355 2.04 -8.48 4.78
CA VAL A 355 1.47 -7.89 3.56
C VAL A 355 -0.01 -8.24 3.41
N SER A 356 -0.83 -7.27 3.05
CA SER A 356 -2.26 -7.49 2.80
C SER A 356 -2.48 -7.96 1.37
N ILE A 357 -3.31 -9.00 1.21
CA ILE A 357 -3.82 -9.41 -0.10
C ILE A 357 -5.23 -8.88 -0.37
N ASP A 358 -5.80 -8.14 0.57
CA ASP A 358 -7.20 -7.68 0.57
C ASP A 358 -7.35 -6.18 0.28
N LEU A 359 -6.24 -5.43 0.26
CA LEU A 359 -6.27 -4.02 -0.12
C LEU A 359 -6.65 -3.88 -1.59
N LYS A 360 -7.72 -3.12 -1.84
CA LYS A 360 -8.21 -2.84 -3.18
C LYS A 360 -7.52 -1.60 -3.74
N ASP A 361 -7.08 -1.70 -4.98
CA ASP A 361 -6.68 -0.55 -5.76
C ASP A 361 -7.89 0.32 -6.14
N ARG A 362 -7.65 1.42 -6.84
CA ARG A 362 -8.74 2.30 -7.29
C ARG A 362 -9.57 1.73 -8.44
N GLY A 363 -9.14 0.63 -9.05
CA GLY A 363 -9.95 -0.20 -9.95
C GLY A 363 -10.83 -1.21 -9.21
N GLY A 364 -10.74 -1.27 -7.87
CA GLY A 364 -11.47 -2.22 -7.04
C GLY A 364 -10.84 -3.61 -6.96
N GLN A 365 -9.63 -3.78 -7.49
CA GLN A 365 -8.91 -5.05 -7.52
C GLN A 365 -7.95 -5.19 -6.35
N SER A 366 -8.01 -6.34 -5.69
CA SER A 366 -7.06 -6.77 -4.68
C SER A 366 -6.22 -7.92 -5.23
N VAL A 367 -5.05 -8.18 -4.64
CA VAL A 367 -4.23 -9.33 -5.03
C VAL A 367 -5.00 -10.64 -4.82
N ARG A 368 -5.87 -10.71 -3.80
CA ARG A 368 -6.84 -11.78 -3.64
C ARG A 368 -7.71 -11.88 -4.89
N THR A 369 -8.56 -10.88 -5.18
CA THR A 369 -9.48 -10.98 -6.33
C THR A 369 -8.77 -11.32 -7.64
N MET A 370 -7.58 -10.77 -7.88
CA MET A 370 -6.75 -11.10 -9.06
C MET A 370 -6.34 -12.58 -9.10
N ALA A 371 -5.93 -13.18 -7.98
CA ALA A 371 -5.54 -14.59 -7.88
C ALA A 371 -6.73 -15.56 -7.98
N TYR A 372 -7.93 -15.14 -7.59
CA TYR A 372 -9.13 -16.01 -7.61
C TYR A 372 -9.94 -15.89 -8.91
N ASN A 373 -9.79 -14.82 -9.69
CA ASN A 373 -10.51 -14.61 -10.95
C ASN A 373 -9.85 -15.23 -12.18
N GLN A 374 -8.65 -15.83 -12.07
CA GLN A 374 -8.03 -16.56 -13.18
C GLN A 374 -8.63 -17.97 -13.28
N ALA A 375 -9.64 -18.12 -14.15
CA ALA A 375 -10.20 -19.42 -14.50
C ALA A 375 -9.17 -20.23 -15.32
N GLY A 376 -8.73 -21.37 -14.80
CA GLY A 376 -8.02 -22.40 -15.56
C GLY A 376 -6.48 -22.36 -15.57
N LEU A 377 -5.82 -21.29 -15.12
CA LEU A 377 -4.35 -21.23 -14.98
C LEU A 377 -3.94 -20.98 -13.53
N VAL A 378 -3.55 -22.04 -12.81
CA VAL A 378 -2.93 -21.91 -11.49
C VAL A 378 -1.43 -21.75 -11.67
N SER A 379 -0.99 -20.50 -11.84
CA SER A 379 0.44 -20.16 -11.78
C SER A 379 1.00 -20.37 -10.36
N ASP A 380 2.32 -20.49 -10.24
CA ASP A 380 2.99 -20.56 -8.93
C ASP A 380 2.70 -19.33 -8.07
N MET A 381 2.58 -18.15 -8.70
CA MET A 381 2.14 -16.92 -8.06
C MET A 381 0.74 -17.08 -7.45
N THR A 382 -0.23 -17.56 -8.23
CA THR A 382 -1.60 -17.79 -7.75
C THR A 382 -1.63 -18.83 -6.62
N ARG A 383 -0.82 -19.90 -6.71
CA ARG A 383 -0.71 -20.92 -5.65
C ARG A 383 -0.14 -20.32 -4.36
N LEU A 384 0.92 -19.52 -4.45
CA LEU A 384 1.55 -18.85 -3.31
C LEU A 384 0.56 -17.93 -2.59
N ILE A 385 -0.14 -17.07 -3.34
CA ILE A 385 -1.13 -16.14 -2.78
C ILE A 385 -2.30 -16.88 -2.14
N ARG A 386 -2.84 -17.93 -2.79
CA ARG A 386 -3.93 -18.74 -2.21
C ARG A 386 -3.51 -19.44 -0.92
N LYS A 387 -2.29 -19.99 -0.88
CA LYS A 387 -1.71 -20.61 0.33
C LYS A 387 -1.56 -19.58 1.44
N TYR A 388 -0.99 -18.42 1.13
CA TYR A 388 -0.84 -17.32 2.08
C TYR A 388 -2.17 -16.83 2.61
N GLY A 389 -3.17 -16.62 1.75
CA GLY A 389 -4.51 -16.20 2.13
C GLY A 389 -5.23 -17.21 3.04
N THR A 390 -5.02 -18.52 2.82
CA THR A 390 -5.53 -19.59 3.69
C THR A 390 -4.83 -19.59 5.05
N LYS A 391 -3.52 -19.30 5.09
CA LYS A 391 -2.78 -19.14 6.34
C LYS A 391 -3.26 -17.90 7.11
N GLN A 392 -3.49 -16.79 6.43
CA GLN A 392 -4.01 -15.56 7.03
C GLN A 392 -5.42 -15.75 7.61
N SER A 393 -6.34 -16.43 6.92
CA SER A 393 -7.68 -16.67 7.46
C SER A 393 -7.64 -17.52 8.74
N ARG A 394 -6.86 -18.61 8.74
CA ARG A 394 -6.61 -19.42 9.95
C ARG A 394 -5.96 -18.62 11.08
N ASN A 395 -5.10 -17.66 10.74
CA ASN A 395 -4.44 -16.80 11.73
C ASN A 395 -5.34 -15.67 12.24
N LYS A 396 -6.31 -15.18 11.46
CA LYS A 396 -7.31 -14.21 11.92
C LYS A 396 -8.13 -14.81 13.08
N ASP A 397 -8.41 -16.10 13.00
CA ASP A 397 -8.98 -16.89 14.10
C ASP A 397 -7.98 -17.17 15.25
N ARG A 398 -6.78 -16.58 15.25
CA ARG A 398 -5.71 -16.72 16.27
C ARG A 398 -5.04 -15.40 16.66
N THR A 399 -5.66 -14.27 16.32
CA THR A 399 -5.18 -12.93 16.69
C THR A 399 -6.15 -12.30 17.68
N CYS A 400 -5.62 -11.70 18.76
CA CYS A 400 -6.44 -10.95 19.71
C CYS A 400 -6.79 -9.57 19.14
N TYR A 401 -8.08 -9.26 19.05
CA TYR A 401 -8.60 -7.98 18.58
C TYR A 401 -8.11 -6.80 19.44
N TYR A 402 -8.06 -6.98 20.76
CA TYR A 402 -7.69 -5.91 21.69
C TYR A 402 -6.19 -5.66 21.75
N CYS A 403 -5.39 -6.70 22.04
CA CYS A 403 -3.96 -6.53 22.30
C CYS A 403 -3.07 -6.77 21.07
N GLY A 404 -3.66 -7.17 19.94
CA GLY A 404 -2.94 -7.39 18.67
C GLY A 404 -2.00 -8.61 18.66
N LYS A 405 -1.88 -9.35 19.78
CA LYS A 405 -1.04 -10.56 19.84
C LYS A 405 -1.50 -11.58 18.81
N TYR A 406 -0.55 -12.08 18.03
CA TYR A 406 -0.73 -13.05 16.96
C TYR A 406 -0.38 -14.47 17.43
N ASP A 407 -0.94 -15.47 16.75
CA ASP A 407 -0.65 -16.91 16.98
C ASP A 407 -0.88 -17.37 18.43
N VAL A 408 -1.92 -16.82 19.06
CA VAL A 408 -2.36 -17.18 20.41
C VAL A 408 -3.70 -17.90 20.33
N ASN A 409 -4.01 -18.74 21.31
CA ASN A 409 -5.36 -19.26 21.46
C ASN A 409 -6.31 -18.10 21.74
N VAL A 410 -7.33 -17.95 20.91
CA VAL A 410 -8.34 -16.90 21.06
C VAL A 410 -9.73 -17.49 21.11
N SER A 411 -10.57 -16.88 21.92
CA SER A 411 -12.01 -17.13 21.98
C SER A 411 -12.75 -16.02 21.26
N LYS A 412 -13.74 -16.40 20.42
CA LYS A 412 -14.65 -15.44 19.78
C LYS A 412 -15.57 -14.80 20.82
N CYS A 413 -15.94 -13.54 20.60
CA CYS A 413 -16.99 -12.90 21.38
C CYS A 413 -18.27 -13.75 21.33
N SER A 414 -18.80 -14.11 22.49
CA SER A 414 -19.97 -15.00 22.59
C SER A 414 -21.23 -14.42 21.93
N ARG A 415 -21.33 -13.08 21.84
CA ARG A 415 -22.47 -12.39 21.24
C ARG A 415 -22.31 -12.21 19.73
N CYS A 416 -21.31 -11.46 19.28
CA CYS A 416 -21.18 -11.13 17.85
C CYS A 416 -20.40 -12.16 17.04
N LYS A 417 -19.51 -12.94 17.67
CA LYS A 417 -18.57 -13.88 17.03
C LYS A 417 -17.59 -13.26 16.02
N GLU A 418 -17.67 -11.95 15.75
CA GLU A 418 -16.84 -11.21 14.78
C GLU A 418 -15.42 -10.89 15.27
N VAL A 419 -15.24 -10.73 16.59
CA VAL A 419 -13.94 -10.40 17.20
C VAL A 419 -13.47 -11.54 18.10
N THR A 420 -12.15 -11.67 18.19
CA THR A 420 -11.43 -12.72 18.92
C THR A 420 -10.58 -12.13 20.04
N TYR A 421 -10.53 -12.79 21.20
CA TYR A 421 -9.73 -12.33 22.34
C TYR A 421 -8.86 -13.46 22.86
N CYS A 422 -7.59 -13.20 23.17
CA CYS A 422 -6.70 -14.21 23.74
C CYS A 422 -6.96 -14.51 25.22
N SER A 423 -7.73 -13.66 25.90
CA SER A 423 -8.12 -13.86 27.30
C SER A 423 -9.38 -13.06 27.66
N SER A 424 -9.98 -13.42 28.79
CA SER A 424 -11.11 -12.68 29.37
C SER A 424 -10.74 -11.26 29.80
N GLU A 425 -9.46 -10.98 30.10
CA GLU A 425 -9.00 -9.62 30.40
C GLU A 425 -9.05 -8.74 29.14
N CYS A 426 -8.55 -9.26 28.00
CA CYS A 426 -8.58 -8.53 26.73
C CYS A 426 -10.00 -8.19 26.28
N GLN A 427 -10.95 -9.12 26.46
CA GLN A 427 -12.36 -8.88 26.17
C GLN A 427 -12.95 -7.79 27.07
N ARG A 428 -12.69 -7.84 28.39
CA ARG A 428 -13.19 -6.84 29.34
C ARG A 428 -12.61 -5.45 29.09
N ALA A 429 -11.34 -5.37 28.70
CA ALA A 429 -10.67 -4.12 28.40
C ALA A 429 -11.24 -3.44 27.13
N ASP A 430 -11.59 -4.24 26.12
CA ASP A 430 -12.24 -3.77 24.89
C ASP A 430 -13.74 -3.48 25.07
N TRP A 431 -14.40 -4.11 26.04
CA TRP A 431 -15.86 -4.13 26.17
C TRP A 431 -16.52 -2.74 26.17
N LYS A 432 -15.88 -1.72 26.76
CA LYS A 432 -16.43 -0.35 26.79
C LYS A 432 -16.69 0.20 25.38
N GLU A 433 -15.82 -0.09 24.43
CA GLU A 433 -15.93 0.33 23.04
C GLU A 433 -16.66 -0.72 22.20
N HIS A 434 -16.28 -2.00 22.32
CA HIS A 434 -16.88 -3.08 21.55
C HIS A 434 -18.40 -3.19 21.76
N LYS A 435 -18.91 -3.02 22.98
CA LYS A 435 -20.36 -3.14 23.26
C LYS A 435 -21.22 -2.21 22.42
N LYS A 436 -20.67 -1.07 21.97
CA LYS A 436 -21.38 -0.08 21.14
C LYS A 436 -21.68 -0.62 19.74
N ILE A 437 -20.84 -1.55 19.26
CA ILE A 437 -20.92 -2.16 17.93
C ILE A 437 -21.20 -3.67 17.99
N CYS A 438 -21.25 -4.26 19.18
CA CYS A 438 -21.44 -5.69 19.38
C CYS A 438 -22.90 -6.09 19.14
N GLN A 439 -23.17 -6.56 17.93
CA GLN A 439 -24.47 -7.08 17.53
C GLN A 439 -24.37 -8.59 17.26
N ALA A 440 -25.40 -9.35 17.63
CA ALA A 440 -25.45 -10.76 17.27
C ALA A 440 -25.42 -10.87 15.74
N PRO A 441 -24.72 -11.86 15.17
CA PRO A 441 -24.69 -12.03 13.72
C PRO A 441 -26.12 -12.24 13.24
N VAL A 442 -26.60 -11.33 12.40
CA VAL A 442 -27.84 -11.52 11.65
C VAL A 442 -27.49 -12.55 10.60
N VAL A 443 -27.78 -13.83 10.87
CA VAL A 443 -27.57 -14.89 9.89
C VAL A 443 -28.58 -14.65 8.78
N SER A 444 -28.16 -14.00 7.70
CA SER A 444 -28.99 -13.81 6.53
C SER A 444 -29.13 -15.17 5.86
N SER A 445 -30.33 -15.75 5.94
CA SER A 445 -30.62 -17.08 5.41
C SER A 445 -31.86 -17.04 4.53
N VAL A 446 -31.81 -17.73 3.40
CA VAL A 446 -32.96 -17.93 2.50
C VAL A 446 -33.51 -19.31 2.75
N LYS A 447 -34.77 -19.39 3.19
CA LYS A 447 -35.49 -20.67 3.33
C LYS A 447 -36.26 -20.97 2.05
N LEU A 448 -35.85 -22.01 1.36
CA LEU A 448 -36.55 -22.60 0.23
C LEU A 448 -37.51 -23.66 0.76
N LYS A 449 -38.74 -23.72 0.23
CA LYS A 449 -39.71 -24.75 0.60
C LYS A 449 -39.72 -25.89 -0.42
N PRO A 450 -39.97 -27.16 -0.01
CA PRO A 450 -40.14 -28.27 -0.95
C PRO A 450 -41.36 -28.02 -1.86
N PRO A 451 -41.38 -28.57 -3.09
CA PRO A 451 -42.31 -28.10 -4.11
C PRO A 451 -43.76 -28.53 -3.87
N SER A 452 -44.61 -27.52 -3.72
CA SER A 452 -45.93 -27.46 -4.36
C SER A 452 -45.99 -26.35 -5.43
N ASP A 453 -44.86 -25.68 -5.70
CA ASP A 453 -44.77 -24.44 -6.49
C ASP A 453 -44.09 -24.68 -7.86
N PRO A 454 -44.75 -24.39 -8.99
CA PRO A 454 -44.18 -24.49 -10.33
C PRO A 454 -42.90 -23.66 -10.56
N LEU A 455 -42.60 -22.67 -9.71
CA LEU A 455 -41.46 -21.75 -9.83
C LEU A 455 -40.12 -22.28 -9.27
N LEU A 456 -40.07 -23.51 -8.75
CA LEU A 456 -38.79 -24.17 -8.39
C LEU A 456 -38.38 -25.24 -9.43
N TYR A 457 -39.24 -25.50 -10.43
CA TYR A 457 -39.24 -26.73 -11.24
C TYR A 457 -39.52 -26.55 -12.73
N LYS A 458 -39.27 -25.36 -13.31
CA LYS A 458 -39.44 -25.17 -14.75
C LYS A 458 -38.19 -25.62 -15.53
N LYS A 459 -38.45 -26.32 -16.63
CA LYS A 459 -37.43 -26.74 -17.60
C LYS A 459 -36.95 -25.49 -18.35
N HIS A 460 -35.70 -25.08 -18.12
CA HIS A 460 -35.11 -23.91 -18.78
C HIS A 460 -34.39 -24.32 -20.08
N PRO A 461 -34.55 -23.57 -21.20
CA PRO A 461 -33.92 -23.89 -22.49
C PRO A 461 -32.39 -23.98 -22.45
N GLU A 462 -31.75 -23.19 -21.59
CA GLU A 462 -30.28 -23.13 -21.46
C GLU A 462 -29.68 -24.30 -20.65
N PHE A 463 -30.46 -24.94 -19.78
CA PHE A 463 -29.94 -25.88 -18.77
C PHE A 463 -30.47 -27.32 -18.86
N GLY A 464 -31.50 -27.60 -19.69
CA GLY A 464 -32.19 -28.91 -19.73
C GLY A 464 -32.91 -29.23 -18.40
N PHE A 465 -33.56 -30.40 -18.26
CA PHE A 465 -34.13 -30.80 -16.95
C PHE A 465 -34.17 -32.31 -16.69
N ASN A 466 -33.59 -32.70 -15.54
CA ASN A 466 -33.85 -33.91 -14.74
C ASN A 466 -33.50 -33.60 -13.27
N GLY A 467 -34.09 -32.53 -12.71
CA GLY A 467 -33.78 -32.03 -11.36
C GLY A 467 -34.53 -32.75 -10.23
N SER A 468 -34.02 -32.64 -9.00
CA SER A 468 -34.64 -33.14 -7.76
C SER A 468 -34.30 -32.26 -6.56
N TYR A 469 -35.32 -31.73 -5.88
CA TYR A 469 -35.20 -31.10 -4.56
C TYR A 469 -35.30 -32.18 -3.48
N LYS A 470 -34.17 -32.69 -3.05
CA LYS A 470 -34.08 -33.68 -1.98
C LYS A 470 -32.74 -33.57 -1.29
N LEU A 471 -32.67 -34.13 -0.09
CA LEU A 471 -31.46 -34.24 0.70
C LEU A 471 -30.34 -34.91 -0.14
N PRO A 472 -29.12 -34.35 -0.18
CA PRO A 472 -28.02 -34.98 -0.91
C PRO A 472 -27.66 -36.37 -0.36
N VAL A 473 -27.10 -37.23 -1.23
CA VAL A 473 -26.66 -38.57 -0.83
C VAL A 473 -25.64 -38.49 0.31
N GLY A 474 -25.92 -39.19 1.41
CA GLY A 474 -25.03 -39.29 2.56
C GLY A 474 -25.10 -38.12 3.56
N VAL A 475 -25.96 -37.13 3.33
CA VAL A 475 -26.19 -36.00 4.25
C VAL A 475 -27.43 -36.31 5.11
N LYS A 476 -27.38 -36.01 6.42
CA LYS A 476 -28.52 -36.16 7.33
C LYS A 476 -29.35 -34.87 7.43
N VAL A 477 -30.59 -34.98 7.93
CA VAL A 477 -31.42 -33.81 8.26
C VAL A 477 -30.70 -32.93 9.29
N ASN A 478 -30.80 -31.61 9.14
CA ASN A 478 -30.08 -30.57 9.88
C ASN A 478 -28.55 -30.59 9.71
N GLU A 479 -27.98 -31.51 8.93
CA GLU A 479 -26.56 -31.51 8.61
C GLU A 479 -26.23 -30.42 7.58
N ILE A 480 -25.14 -29.70 7.83
CA ILE A 480 -24.67 -28.65 6.95
C ILE A 480 -23.92 -29.26 5.78
N PHE A 481 -24.37 -28.97 4.57
CA PHE A 481 -23.71 -29.34 3.33
C PHE A 481 -23.46 -28.10 2.47
N TRP A 482 -22.76 -28.29 1.36
CA TRP A 482 -22.46 -27.21 0.43
C TRP A 482 -23.39 -27.29 -0.78
N LEU A 483 -23.77 -26.14 -1.30
CA LEU A 483 -24.47 -25.94 -2.56
C LEU A 483 -23.67 -24.98 -3.44
N LYS A 484 -23.68 -25.23 -4.74
CA LYS A 484 -23.22 -24.32 -5.78
C LYS A 484 -24.43 -23.72 -6.45
N ILE A 485 -24.44 -22.40 -6.54
CA ILE A 485 -25.50 -21.63 -7.18
C ILE A 485 -24.89 -20.88 -8.35
N GLN A 486 -25.46 -21.09 -9.53
CA GLN A 486 -25.05 -20.46 -10.78
C GLN A 486 -26.17 -19.58 -11.31
N ILE A 487 -25.85 -18.31 -11.61
CA ILE A 487 -26.79 -17.37 -12.25
C ILE A 487 -26.58 -17.38 -13.77
N SER A 488 -27.62 -17.05 -14.54
CA SER A 488 -27.61 -16.92 -16.01
C SER A 488 -26.53 -15.95 -16.53
N HIS A 489 -26.00 -16.23 -17.73
CA HIS A 489 -24.99 -15.39 -18.40
C HIS A 489 -25.56 -14.10 -19.01
N ASN A 490 -26.85 -14.06 -19.39
CA ASN A 490 -27.44 -12.94 -20.12
C ASN A 490 -27.94 -11.81 -19.21
N GLY A 491 -28.07 -12.07 -17.92
CA GLY A 491 -28.05 -11.02 -16.90
C GLY A 491 -29.36 -10.27 -16.65
N GLU A 492 -30.51 -10.75 -17.12
CA GLU A 492 -31.79 -10.16 -16.72
C GLU A 492 -32.02 -10.40 -15.21
N ASN A 493 -32.72 -9.49 -14.55
CA ASN A 493 -32.86 -9.53 -13.09
C ASN A 493 -33.64 -10.75 -12.60
N ASP A 494 -34.49 -11.32 -13.45
CA ASP A 494 -35.40 -12.41 -13.09
C ASP A 494 -35.00 -13.78 -13.67
N ASP A 495 -33.82 -13.88 -14.28
CA ASP A 495 -33.29 -15.16 -14.77
C ASP A 495 -33.14 -16.19 -13.63
N PRO A 496 -33.38 -17.49 -13.89
CA PRO A 496 -33.30 -18.51 -12.87
C PRO A 496 -31.87 -18.78 -12.39
N HIS A 497 -31.75 -19.08 -11.08
CA HIS A 497 -30.50 -19.55 -10.48
C HIS A 497 -30.49 -21.07 -10.40
N ARG A 498 -29.50 -21.71 -11.00
CA ARG A 498 -29.32 -23.16 -10.91
C ARG A 498 -28.60 -23.51 -9.61
N VAL A 499 -29.24 -24.32 -8.77
CA VAL A 499 -28.75 -24.77 -7.47
C VAL A 499 -28.42 -26.25 -7.55
N TYR A 500 -27.21 -26.64 -7.12
CA TYR A 500 -26.84 -28.04 -7.06
C TYR A 500 -25.79 -28.36 -6.00
N ASP A 501 -25.81 -29.59 -5.49
CA ASP A 501 -24.74 -30.13 -4.65
C ASP A 501 -23.68 -30.87 -5.50
N LYS A 502 -22.57 -31.27 -4.88
CA LYS A 502 -21.45 -31.94 -5.57
C LYS A 502 -21.85 -33.30 -6.19
N SER A 503 -22.73 -34.05 -5.54
CA SER A 503 -23.18 -35.36 -6.02
C SER A 503 -24.24 -35.25 -7.13
N GLN A 504 -24.73 -34.04 -7.41
CA GLN A 504 -25.85 -33.78 -8.32
C GLN A 504 -27.14 -34.53 -7.96
N THR A 505 -27.36 -34.78 -6.67
CA THR A 505 -28.60 -35.43 -6.19
C THR A 505 -29.61 -34.43 -5.65
N CYS A 506 -29.15 -33.27 -5.21
CA CYS A 506 -29.94 -32.08 -4.97
C CYS A 506 -29.68 -31.11 -6.13
N VAL A 507 -30.63 -30.99 -7.06
CA VAL A 507 -30.51 -30.13 -8.26
C VAL A 507 -31.85 -29.49 -8.57
N PHE A 508 -31.95 -28.16 -8.52
CA PHE A 508 -33.19 -27.44 -8.82
C PHE A 508 -32.89 -26.00 -9.26
N ASN A 509 -33.92 -25.27 -9.69
CA ASN A 509 -33.81 -23.87 -10.09
C ASN A 509 -34.56 -22.97 -9.11
N ILE A 510 -34.08 -21.74 -8.93
CA ILE A 510 -34.81 -20.67 -8.24
C ILE A 510 -35.19 -19.64 -9.32
N GLU A 511 -36.46 -19.56 -9.70
CA GLU A 511 -36.95 -18.61 -10.71
C GLU A 511 -37.05 -17.18 -10.16
N GLY A 512 -37.03 -16.19 -11.06
CA GLY A 512 -37.31 -14.79 -10.72
C GLY A 512 -38.65 -14.61 -10.01
N GLY A 513 -38.69 -13.74 -9.01
CA GLY A 513 -39.85 -13.53 -8.14
C GLY A 513 -39.94 -14.46 -6.93
N PHE A 514 -39.09 -15.50 -6.84
CA PHE A 514 -39.03 -16.33 -5.64
C PHE A 514 -38.39 -15.57 -4.45
N PRO A 515 -38.95 -15.64 -3.21
CA PRO A 515 -38.37 -15.00 -2.04
C PRO A 515 -36.93 -15.45 -1.76
N GLY A 516 -35.96 -14.54 -1.79
CA GLY A 516 -34.53 -14.86 -1.64
C GLY A 516 -33.74 -14.90 -2.95
N HIS A 517 -34.39 -14.85 -4.12
CA HIS A 517 -33.74 -14.87 -5.43
C HIS A 517 -32.78 -13.68 -5.62
N GLN A 518 -33.24 -12.46 -5.32
CA GLN A 518 -32.44 -11.25 -5.48
C GLN A 518 -31.34 -11.16 -4.44
N GLU A 519 -31.59 -11.63 -3.22
CA GLU A 519 -30.63 -11.68 -2.13
C GLU A 519 -29.46 -12.60 -2.48
N ILE A 520 -29.74 -13.81 -2.99
CA ILE A 520 -28.71 -14.74 -3.47
C ILE A 520 -27.93 -14.14 -4.64
N ARG A 521 -28.62 -13.55 -5.63
CA ARG A 521 -27.99 -12.90 -6.78
C ARG A 521 -27.04 -11.78 -6.36
N ASN A 522 -27.52 -10.87 -5.52
CA ASN A 522 -26.76 -9.74 -5.02
C ASN A 522 -25.53 -10.22 -4.25
N ARG A 523 -25.68 -11.28 -3.45
CA ARG A 523 -24.57 -11.88 -2.71
C ARG A 523 -23.51 -12.47 -3.66
N ILE A 524 -23.92 -13.24 -4.67
CA ILE A 524 -23.01 -13.81 -5.69
C ILE A 524 -22.28 -12.69 -6.45
N LYS A 525 -22.98 -11.62 -6.83
CA LYS A 525 -22.39 -10.46 -7.51
C LYS A 525 -21.40 -9.70 -6.61
N GLN A 526 -21.69 -9.56 -5.32
CA GLN A 526 -20.79 -8.92 -4.35
C GLN A 526 -19.49 -9.70 -4.14
N GLU A 527 -19.56 -11.03 -4.08
CA GLU A 527 -18.39 -11.90 -3.90
C GLU A 527 -17.50 -11.99 -5.14
N ASN A 528 -18.06 -11.69 -6.32
CA ASN A 528 -17.36 -11.67 -7.61
C ASN A 528 -16.62 -12.99 -7.94
N THR A 529 -17.06 -14.11 -7.36
CA THR A 529 -16.49 -15.43 -7.63
C THR A 529 -16.93 -15.89 -9.03
N TYR A 530 -15.99 -16.37 -9.85
CA TYR A 530 -16.23 -16.67 -11.28
C TYR A 530 -16.91 -15.51 -12.03
N ALA A 531 -16.35 -14.30 -11.92
CA ALA A 531 -16.89 -13.07 -12.51
C ALA A 531 -18.32 -12.71 -12.02
N GLY A 532 -18.66 -13.11 -10.80
CA GLY A 532 -19.98 -12.86 -10.20
C GLY A 532 -21.08 -13.75 -10.77
N MET A 533 -20.73 -14.88 -11.39
CA MET A 533 -21.70 -15.80 -11.99
C MET A 533 -21.99 -17.03 -11.11
N LYS A 534 -21.13 -17.34 -10.13
CA LYS A 534 -21.26 -18.56 -9.32
C LYS A 534 -20.89 -18.29 -7.87
N GLY A 535 -21.62 -18.88 -6.92
CA GLY A 535 -21.28 -18.86 -5.49
C GLY A 535 -21.43 -20.24 -4.86
N TYR A 536 -20.64 -20.52 -3.82
CA TYR A 536 -20.85 -21.70 -2.97
C TYR A 536 -21.33 -21.28 -1.60
N PHE A 537 -22.44 -21.87 -1.18
CA PHE A 537 -23.11 -21.57 0.08
C PHE A 537 -23.21 -22.83 0.90
N LYS A 538 -23.09 -22.69 2.22
CA LYS A 538 -23.58 -23.73 3.11
C LYS A 538 -25.11 -23.72 3.11
N ALA A 539 -25.68 -24.90 3.25
CA ALA A 539 -27.10 -25.11 3.37
C ALA A 539 -27.41 -26.28 4.30
N SER A 540 -28.64 -26.37 4.75
CA SER A 540 -29.18 -27.51 5.50
C SER A 540 -30.61 -27.78 5.06
N PHE A 541 -31.05 -29.03 5.19
CA PHE A 541 -32.46 -29.38 5.11
C PHE A 541 -33.01 -29.55 6.52
N GLY A 542 -34.07 -28.81 6.84
CA GLY A 542 -34.78 -28.93 8.12
C GLY A 542 -35.68 -30.16 8.17
N GLU A 543 -36.15 -30.49 9.37
CA GLU A 543 -37.18 -31.53 9.58
C GLU A 543 -38.50 -31.20 8.85
N ASP A 544 -38.74 -29.92 8.60
CA ASP A 544 -39.84 -29.39 7.80
C ASP A 544 -39.66 -29.57 6.28
N GLY A 545 -38.54 -30.18 5.85
CA GLY A 545 -38.19 -30.40 4.45
C GLY A 545 -37.68 -29.14 3.73
N ASN A 546 -37.53 -28.01 4.43
CA ASN A 546 -37.06 -26.76 3.84
C ASN A 546 -35.53 -26.75 3.71
N CYS A 547 -35.04 -26.38 2.54
CA CYS A 547 -33.62 -26.10 2.31
C CYS A 547 -33.30 -24.66 2.74
N THR A 548 -32.52 -24.50 3.79
CA THR A 548 -32.04 -23.19 4.26
C THR A 548 -30.66 -22.93 3.68
N ILE A 549 -30.53 -21.89 2.86
CA ILE A 549 -29.24 -21.40 2.33
C ILE A 549 -28.76 -20.29 3.25
N TYR A 550 -27.53 -20.40 3.76
CA TYR A 550 -26.93 -19.39 4.63
C TYR A 550 -26.08 -18.43 3.79
N LEU A 551 -26.56 -17.21 3.55
CA LEU A 551 -25.94 -16.23 2.65
C LEU A 551 -24.60 -15.69 3.18
N ASP A 552 -24.42 -15.71 4.50
CA ASP A 552 -23.17 -15.30 5.16
C ASP A 552 -22.16 -16.44 5.29
N GLU A 553 -22.60 -17.69 5.12
CA GLU A 553 -21.73 -18.86 5.18
C GLU A 553 -21.36 -19.35 3.77
N PHE A 554 -20.57 -18.55 3.08
CA PHE A 554 -20.11 -18.79 1.72
C PHE A 554 -18.64 -19.24 1.68
N GLY A 555 -18.20 -19.79 0.55
CA GLY A 555 -16.81 -20.21 0.39
C GLY A 555 -16.42 -20.51 -1.05
N PHE A 556 -15.16 -20.89 -1.23
CA PHE A 556 -14.67 -21.44 -2.49
C PHE A 556 -14.55 -22.95 -2.37
N LYS A 557 -15.13 -23.69 -3.31
CA LYS A 557 -14.95 -25.13 -3.44
C LYS A 557 -14.49 -25.44 -4.86
N ASP A 558 -13.56 -26.37 -4.96
CA ASP A 558 -13.17 -26.96 -6.25
C ASP A 558 -14.10 -28.16 -6.50
N TRP A 559 -15.11 -27.94 -7.34
CA TRP A 559 -16.21 -28.86 -7.64
C TRP A 559 -16.35 -29.10 -9.12
#